data_AF-A0A7W0JVK4-F1
#
_entry.id   AF-A0A7W0JVK4-F1
#
_cell.length_a   1.000
_cell.length_b   1.000
_cell.length_c   1.000
_cell.angle_alpha   90.00
_cell.angle_beta   90.00
_cell.angle_gamma   90.00
#
_symmetry.space_group_name_H-M   'P 1'
#
loop_
_entity.id
_entity.type
_entity.pdbx_description
1 polymer ?
#
loop_
_entity_poly.entity_id
_entity_poly.type
_entity_poly.pdbx_seq_one_letter_code
_entity_poly.pdbx_strand_id
1 'polypeptide(L)'
;MLLTPPRPILRPFVTTLWAIDWWTSPFSVLADRERVLPTGTMHLVFRLSNHKLCLFDDVSYCTRREIGYAIVGGARSTYYVRDISEPASSV
;
A
#
# COMPACT_ATOMS: atom_id res chain seq x y z
N MET A 1 8.29 -9.51 8.98
CA MET A 1 8.58 -8.08 8.73
C MET A 1 9.97 -7.80 9.30
N LEU A 2 10.90 -7.30 8.48
CA LEU A 2 12.30 -7.04 8.85
C LEU A 2 12.55 -5.54 8.86
N LEU A 3 13.12 -5.02 9.96
CA LEU A 3 13.65 -3.67 10.03
C LEU A 3 15.10 -3.72 9.53
N THR A 4 15.41 -3.05 8.43
CA THR A 4 16.76 -3.07 7.85
C THR A 4 17.31 -1.65 7.74
N PRO A 5 18.61 -1.43 8.00
CA PRO A 5 19.21 -0.12 7.80
C PRO A 5 19.22 0.21 6.30
N PRO A 6 18.83 1.43 5.91
CA PRO A 6 18.85 1.83 4.50
C PRO A 6 20.29 1.84 3.96
N ARG A 7 20.41 1.54 2.65
CA ARG A 7 21.69 1.60 1.92
C ARG A 7 22.33 2.98 2.08
N PRO A 8 23.68 3.10 2.09
CA PRO A 8 24.37 4.36 2.35
C PRO A 8 23.84 5.56 1.55
N ILE A 9 23.54 5.36 0.26
CA ILE A 9 23.02 6.40 -0.64
C ILE A 9 21.61 6.90 -0.26
N LEU A 10 20.81 6.10 0.44
CA LEU A 10 19.45 6.44 0.87
C LEU A 10 19.39 7.02 2.28
N ARG A 11 20.45 6.89 3.09
CA ARG A 11 20.48 7.38 4.47
C ARG A 11 20.14 8.87 4.64
N PRO A 12 20.46 9.79 3.70
CA PRO A 12 20.04 11.17 3.83
C PRO A 12 18.53 11.39 3.70
N PHE A 13 17.82 10.45 3.08
CA PHE A 13 16.41 10.59 2.70
C PHE A 13 15.47 9.61 3.42
N VAL A 14 16.00 8.46 3.85
CA VAL A 14 15.22 7.36 4.42
C VAL A 14 15.70 7.09 5.84
N THR A 15 14.83 7.31 6.82
CA THR A 15 15.12 7.05 8.24
C THR A 15 14.89 5.59 8.62
N THR A 16 13.90 4.94 8.01
CA THR A 16 13.49 3.57 8.39
C THR A 16 13.03 2.80 7.17
N LEU A 17 13.49 1.55 7.04
CA LEU A 17 13.08 0.64 5.98
C LEU A 17 12.46 -0.61 6.59
N TRP A 18 11.24 -0.92 6.18
CA TRP A 18 10.53 -2.14 6.52
C TRP A 18 10.41 -3.02 5.28
N ALA A 19 10.74 -4.30 5.41
CA ALA A 19 10.59 -5.27 4.33
C ALA A 19 9.75 -6.47 4.78
N ILE A 20 8.93 -6.98 3.85
CA ILE A 20 8.21 -8.23 4.01
C ILE A 20 8.72 -9.16 2.91
N ASP A 21 9.19 -10.33 3.30
CA ASP A 21 9.49 -11.40 2.36
C ASP A 21 8.18 -12.12 2.04
N TRP A 22 7.77 -12.06 0.78
CA TRP A 22 6.52 -12.64 0.30
C TRP A 22 6.65 -14.13 -0.01
N TRP A 23 7.88 -14.67 -0.08
CA TRP A 23 8.13 -16.06 -0.46
C TRP A 23 7.77 -17.07 0.64
N THR A 24 7.61 -16.62 1.89
CA THR A 24 7.48 -17.49 3.07
C THR A 24 6.08 -17.54 3.68
N SER A 25 5.04 -16.99 3.04
CA SER A 25 3.67 -17.06 3.57
C SER A 25 2.85 -18.18 2.90
N PRO A 26 2.67 -19.35 3.54
CA PRO A 26 1.84 -20.43 3.02
C PRO A 26 0.32 -20.15 3.10
N PHE A 27 -0.08 -18.97 3.57
CA PHE A 27 -1.48 -18.57 3.80
C PHE A 27 -1.86 -17.30 3.03
N SER A 28 -1.37 -17.10 1.79
CA SER A 28 -2.03 -16.16 0.90
C SER A 28 -3.35 -16.77 0.41
N VAL A 29 -4.35 -16.81 1.29
CA VAL A 29 -5.72 -16.66 0.77
C VAL A 29 -5.65 -15.32 0.03
N LEU A 30 -5.82 -15.37 -1.29
CA LEU A 30 -5.82 -14.23 -2.20
C LEU A 30 -6.90 -13.26 -1.74
N ALA A 31 -6.59 -12.44 -0.73
CA ALA A 31 -7.39 -11.29 -0.43
C ALA A 31 -7.19 -10.39 -1.62
N ASP A 32 -8.19 -10.27 -2.47
CA ASP A 32 -8.16 -9.36 -3.61
C ASP A 32 -8.32 -7.90 -3.16
N ARG A 33 -8.67 -7.70 -1.87
CA ARG A 33 -9.06 -6.41 -1.32
C ARG A 33 -8.65 -6.21 0.12
N GLU A 34 -8.24 -4.99 0.41
CA GLU A 34 -7.81 -4.54 1.73
C GLU A 34 -8.64 -3.33 2.17
N ARG A 35 -9.20 -3.35 3.38
CA ARG A 35 -9.80 -2.16 4.01
C ARG A 35 -8.70 -1.33 4.64
N VAL A 36 -8.52 -0.11 4.14
CA VAL A 36 -7.54 0.83 4.67
C VAL A 36 -8.24 1.83 5.57
N LEU A 37 -7.90 1.79 6.87
CA LEU A 37 -8.46 2.70 7.87
C LEU A 37 -7.71 4.04 7.88
N PRO A 38 -8.39 5.15 8.19
CA PRO A 38 -7.73 6.41 8.48
C PRO A 38 -6.80 6.29 9.68
N THR A 39 -5.64 6.92 9.59
CA THR A 39 -4.67 6.99 10.70
C THR A 39 -4.55 8.40 11.27
N GLY A 40 -5.14 9.40 10.61
CA GLY A 40 -4.99 10.82 10.95
C GLY A 40 -3.66 11.44 10.48
N THR A 41 -2.66 10.61 10.16
CA THR A 41 -1.36 11.08 9.68
C THR A 41 -1.27 11.00 8.16
N MET A 42 -0.90 12.12 7.52
CA MET A 42 -0.66 12.16 6.07
C MET A 42 0.61 11.38 5.71
N HIS A 43 0.48 10.44 4.79
CA HIS A 43 1.63 9.78 4.15
C HIS A 43 1.44 9.73 2.64
N LEU A 44 2.53 9.89 1.90
CA LEU A 44 2.56 9.69 0.46
C LEU A 44 3.01 8.26 0.18
N VAL A 45 2.20 7.52 -0.55
CA VAL A 45 2.53 6.15 -0.97
C VAL A 45 2.82 6.16 -2.46
N PHE A 46 3.94 5.58 -2.86
CA PHE A 46 4.29 5.36 -4.26
C PHE A 46 4.28 3.87 -4.57
N ARG A 47 3.47 3.48 -5.57
CA ARG A 47 3.42 2.12 -6.08
C ARG A 47 4.52 1.94 -7.12
N LEU A 48 5.39 0.97 -6.86
CA LEU A 48 6.54 0.61 -7.68
C LEU A 48 6.21 -0.65 -8.51
N SER A 49 5.07 -0.62 -9.20
CA SER A 49 4.61 -1.71 -10.06
C SER A 49 3.95 -1.17 -11.31
N ASN A 50 3.81 -2.00 -12.35
CA ASN A 50 3.20 -1.58 -13.62
C ASN A 50 1.68 -1.37 -13.53
N HIS A 51 1.01 -1.96 -12.53
CA HIS A 51 -0.43 -1.83 -12.32
C HIS A 51 -0.79 -0.58 -11.50
N LYS A 52 -1.83 0.14 -11.94
CA LYS A 52 -2.33 1.33 -11.24
C LYS A 52 -3.12 0.94 -9.99
N LEU A 53 -3.11 1.81 -8.99
CA LEU A 53 -3.94 1.70 -7.80
C LEU A 53 -5.41 1.86 -8.17
N CYS A 54 -6.20 0.89 -7.75
CA CYS A 54 -7.66 0.94 -7.82
C CYS A 54 -8.22 0.98 -6.40
N LEU A 55 -9.07 1.97 -6.14
CA LEU A 55 -9.76 2.14 -4.87
C LEU A 55 -11.26 1.97 -5.05
N PHE A 56 -11.93 1.57 -3.98
CA PHE A 56 -13.38 1.59 -3.87
C PHE A 56 -13.76 2.35 -2.60
N ASP A 57 -14.92 3.01 -2.62
CA ASP A 57 -15.41 3.75 -1.46
C ASP A 57 -15.91 2.81 -0.34
N ASP A 58 -16.31 1.60 -0.70
CA ASP A 58 -16.81 0.59 0.24
C ASP A 58 -16.55 -0.85 -0.26
N VAL A 59 -17.07 -1.82 0.50
CA VAL A 59 -17.01 -3.26 0.17
C VAL A 59 -18.13 -3.74 -0.75
N SER A 60 -19.02 -2.86 -1.22
CA SER A 60 -20.04 -3.21 -2.21
C SER A 60 -19.47 -3.21 -3.64
N TYR A 61 -18.30 -2.60 -3.82
CA TYR A 61 -17.54 -2.59 -5.08
C TYR A 61 -18.20 -1.85 -6.23
N CYS A 62 -19.20 -1.00 -5.93
CA CYS A 62 -19.97 -0.29 -6.94
C CYS A 62 -19.16 0.83 -7.62
N THR A 63 -18.33 1.55 -6.86
CA THR A 63 -17.60 2.73 -7.36
C THR A 63 -16.11 2.45 -7.37
N ARG A 64 -15.57 2.04 -8.53
CA ARG A 64 -14.13 1.86 -8.75
C ARG A 64 -13.49 3.17 -9.19
N ARG A 65 -12.40 3.57 -8.55
CA ARG A 65 -11.60 4.73 -8.93
C ARG A 65 -10.14 4.35 -9.14
N GLU A 66 -9.63 4.59 -10.34
CA GLU A 66 -8.22 4.42 -10.69
C GLU A 66 -7.46 5.71 -10.34
N ILE A 67 -6.42 5.61 -9.49
CA ILE A 67 -5.70 6.78 -8.95
C ILE A 67 -4.30 6.93 -9.58
N GLY A 68 -3.79 5.91 -10.27
CA GLY A 68 -2.43 5.91 -10.84
C GLY A 68 -1.40 5.26 -9.92
N TYR A 69 -0.24 5.87 -9.73
CA TYR A 69 0.90 5.26 -9.02
C TYR A 69 1.22 5.90 -7.67
N ALA A 70 0.51 6.95 -7.27
CA ALA A 70 0.73 7.59 -5.98
C ALA A 70 -0.57 7.99 -5.31
N ILE A 71 -0.63 7.87 -3.98
CA ILE A 71 -1.79 8.29 -3.19
C ILE A 71 -1.36 9.03 -1.93
N VAL A 72 -2.24 9.91 -1.46
CA VAL A 72 -2.22 10.40 -0.08
C VAL A 72 -3.01 9.42 0.79
N GLY A 73 -2.31 8.75 1.70
CA GLY A 73 -2.88 7.87 2.70
C GLY A 73 -3.03 8.54 4.07
N GLY A 74 -3.84 7.92 4.93
CA GLY A 74 -4.00 8.24 6.36
C GLY A 74 -4.76 9.54 6.68
N ALA A 75 -4.60 10.58 5.86
CA ALA A 75 -5.33 11.85 5.96
C ALA A 75 -6.70 11.77 5.25
N ARG A 76 -7.59 10.90 5.76
CA ARG A 76 -8.97 10.74 5.26
C ARG A 76 -9.97 10.73 6.42
N SER A 77 -11.21 11.13 6.17
CA SER A 77 -12.30 11.08 7.16
C SER A 77 -12.95 9.70 7.26
N THR A 78 -12.83 8.88 6.22
CA THR A 78 -13.44 7.55 6.13
C THR A 78 -12.45 6.52 5.60
N TYR A 79 -12.73 5.25 5.88
CA TYR A 79 -12.01 4.15 5.26
C TYR A 79 -12.23 4.14 3.74
N TYR A 80 -11.34 3.43 3.04
CA TYR A 80 -11.53 3.06 1.65
C TYR A 80 -11.04 1.63 1.45
N VAL A 81 -11.41 1.01 0.33
CA VAL A 81 -10.97 -0.33 -0.03
C VAL A 81 -9.94 -0.23 -1.14
N ARG A 82 -8.81 -0.92 -0.99
CA ARG A 82 -7.75 -1.02 -2.00
C ARG A 82 -7.83 -2.37 -2.69
N ASP A 83 -7.71 -2.37 -4.01
CA ASP A 83 -7.48 -3.57 -4.81
C ASP A 83 -6.04 -4.07 -4.64
N ILE A 84 -5.89 -5.30 -4.15
CA ILE A 84 -4.63 -6.00 -3.92
C ILE A 84 -4.60 -7.37 -4.62
N SER A 85 -5.51 -7.58 -5.60
CA SER A 85 -5.58 -8.80 -6.42
C SER A 85 -4.27 -9.07 -7.18
N GLU A 86 -3.58 -8.00 -7.56
CA GLU A 86 -2.28 -8.05 -8.21
C GLU A 86 -1.17 -7.73 -7.20
N PRO A 87 -0.11 -8.57 -7.12
CA PRO A 87 1.03 -8.32 -6.24
C PRO A 87 1.67 -6.97 -6.57
N ALA A 88 2.02 -6.22 -5.54
CA ALA A 88 2.54 -4.86 -5.69
C ALA A 88 3.60 -4.53 -4.66
N SER A 89 4.64 -3.84 -5.10
CA SER A 89 5.59 -3.18 -4.21
C SER A 89 5.20 -1.71 -4.04
N SER A 90 5.30 -1.18 -2.82
CA SER A 90 5.06 0.22 -2.53
C SER A 90 6.00 0.74 -1.46
N VAL A 91 6.23 2.05 -1.47
CA VAL A 91 6.96 2.80 -0.43
C VAL A 91 6.12 3.94 0.10
#